data_AF-A0A7S2DP98-F1
#
_entry.id   AF-A0A7S2DP98-F1
#
_cell.length_a   1.000
_cell.length_b   1.000
_cell.length_c   1.000
_cell.angle_alpha   90.00
_cell.angle_beta   90.00
_cell.angle_gamma   90.00
#
_symmetry.space_group_name_H-M   'P 1'
#
loop_
_entity.id
_entity.type
_entity.pdbx_description
1 polymer ?
#
loop_
_entity_poly.entity_id
_entity_poly.type
_entity_poly.pdbx_seq_one_letter_code
_entity_poly.pdbx_strand_id
1 'polypeptide(L)'
;RGAREGIFGMADGADERSPKDGEALAANTGSPGNVYLLSYAFNQNYTCFVCGTTAGFRVYTVSPVCEVHRRELSVGFQHSSVVLVAMLFKTNIFAMVTMSDDDPTKGGLNKVQIWDDLKGKFVGELRSRNEVKGVALRRDIIAMVCEYAIYVYTFDKLRVILHLTTNANS
;
A
#
# COMPACT_ATOMS: atom_id res chain seq x y z
N ARG A 1 57.39 55.01 -26.06
CA ARG A 1 56.39 55.19 -24.98
C ARG A 1 56.29 53.80 -24.32
N GLY A 2 57.03 53.43 -23.29
CA GLY A 2 57.40 54.15 -22.07
C GLY A 2 56.26 53.98 -21.06
N ALA A 3 56.43 53.52 -19.82
CA ALA A 3 57.50 52.84 -19.06
C ALA A 3 56.99 52.78 -17.60
N ARG A 4 57.40 51.78 -16.79
CA ARG A 4 57.35 51.78 -15.30
C ARG A 4 55.93 51.81 -14.69
N GLU A 5 55.67 51.52 -13.41
CA GLU A 5 56.46 50.97 -12.28
C GLU A 5 55.49 50.22 -11.32
N GLY A 6 55.99 49.54 -10.29
CA GLY A 6 55.15 48.87 -9.27
C GLY A 6 54.96 49.68 -7.98
N ILE A 7 54.79 48.95 -6.87
CA ILE A 7 54.86 49.38 -5.45
C ILE A 7 53.52 49.67 -4.74
N PHE A 8 53.09 48.67 -3.97
CA PHE A 8 52.74 48.68 -2.53
C PHE A 8 51.69 49.66 -1.95
N GLY A 9 50.71 49.09 -1.24
CA GLY A 9 49.82 49.79 -0.33
C GLY A 9 49.07 48.81 0.59
N MET A 10 49.48 48.69 1.84
CA MET A 10 48.74 48.01 2.93
C MET A 10 47.94 49.05 3.72
N ALA A 11 46.71 48.71 4.12
CA ALA A 11 45.98 49.35 5.21
C ALA A 11 44.93 48.38 5.77
N ASP A 12 44.74 48.39 7.09
CA ASP A 12 44.02 47.37 7.87
C ASP A 12 42.51 47.61 8.04
N GLY A 13 41.79 46.54 8.43
CA GLY A 13 40.83 46.62 9.55
C GLY A 13 39.35 46.30 9.29
N ALA A 14 38.86 45.21 9.92
CA ALA A 14 37.44 44.85 10.17
C ALA A 14 36.54 44.66 8.92
N ASP A 15 35.48 43.83 8.84
CA ASP A 15 35.03 42.61 9.55
C ASP A 15 33.93 41.95 8.64
N GLU A 16 33.34 40.77 8.84
CA GLU A 16 33.26 39.85 9.99
C GLU A 16 32.92 38.39 9.52
N ARG A 17 32.57 37.50 10.47
CA ARG A 17 31.70 36.29 10.36
C ARG A 17 31.64 35.49 9.04
N SER A 18 32.25 34.30 9.09
CA SER A 18 32.05 33.18 8.16
C SER A 18 30.68 32.51 8.31
N PRO A 19 30.11 31.90 7.25
CA PRO A 19 29.20 30.76 7.36
C PRO A 19 29.99 29.45 7.23
N LYS A 20 30.02 28.66 8.30
CA LYS A 20 30.33 27.23 8.23
C LYS A 20 29.05 26.43 7.94
N ASP A 21 29.25 25.14 7.70
CA ASP A 21 28.25 24.09 7.83
C ASP A 21 27.16 24.05 6.74
N GLY A 22 27.54 23.43 5.61
CA GLY A 22 26.58 22.84 4.68
C GLY A 22 25.95 21.60 5.29
N GLU A 23 25.03 21.80 6.23
CA GLU A 23 24.23 20.73 6.83
C GLU A 23 23.24 20.19 5.78
N ALA A 24 23.49 18.96 5.32
CA ALA A 24 22.56 18.28 4.42
C ALA A 24 21.21 18.12 5.14
N LEU A 25 20.10 18.49 4.48
CA LEU A 25 18.76 18.26 5.04
C LEU A 25 18.56 16.75 5.25
N ALA A 26 18.77 16.31 6.49
CA ALA A 26 18.25 15.05 6.97
C ALA A 26 16.73 15.15 6.91
N ALA A 27 16.14 14.58 5.86
CA ALA A 27 14.70 14.42 5.77
C ALA A 27 14.24 13.77 7.08
N ASN A 28 13.29 14.41 7.77
CA ASN A 28 12.83 13.97 9.09
C ASN A 28 12.12 12.62 8.97
N THR A 29 12.90 11.54 8.99
CA THR A 29 12.41 10.16 9.08
C THR A 29 11.93 9.93 10.50
N GLY A 30 10.82 10.57 10.84
CA GLY A 30 10.06 10.25 12.04
C GLY A 30 9.86 8.74 12.09
N SER A 31 10.07 8.15 13.27
CA SER A 31 9.92 6.71 13.49
C SER A 31 8.66 6.22 12.78
N PRO A 32 8.74 5.19 11.90
CA PRO A 32 7.57 4.72 11.18
C PRO A 32 6.49 4.39 12.21
N GLY A 33 5.36 5.10 12.12
CA GLY A 33 4.30 5.00 13.11
C GLY A 33 3.86 3.56 13.29
N ASN A 34 3.47 3.19 14.52
CA ASN A 34 3.09 1.82 14.86
C ASN A 34 2.17 1.22 13.79
N VAL A 35 2.63 0.12 13.19
CA VAL A 35 1.86 -0.60 12.17
C VAL A 35 1.01 -1.66 12.86
N TYR A 36 -0.31 -1.55 12.74
CA TYR A 36 -1.27 -2.43 13.38
C TYR A 36 -1.86 -3.43 12.38
N LEU A 37 -2.13 -4.65 12.85
CA LEU A 37 -2.86 -5.68 12.10
C LEU A 37 -4.34 -5.30 12.04
N LEU A 38 -4.93 -5.34 10.84
CA LEU A 38 -6.34 -5.04 10.58
C LEU A 38 -7.13 -6.28 10.17
N SER A 39 -6.53 -7.17 9.38
CA SER A 39 -7.10 -8.47 9.02
C SER A 39 -6.03 -9.50 8.70
N TYR A 40 -6.42 -10.77 8.68
CA TYR A 40 -5.60 -11.85 8.16
C TYR A 40 -6.47 -12.89 7.44
N ALA A 41 -5.88 -13.62 6.50
CA ALA A 41 -6.52 -14.74 5.82
C ALA A 41 -5.49 -15.81 5.44
N PHE A 42 -5.82 -17.09 5.67
CA PHE A 42 -5.05 -18.21 5.12
C PHE A 42 -5.26 -18.30 3.60
N ASN A 43 -4.24 -18.79 2.90
CA ASN A 43 -4.43 -19.25 1.52
C ASN A 43 -5.21 -20.57 1.47
N GLN A 44 -5.68 -20.93 0.28
CA GLN A 44 -6.64 -22.03 0.01
C GLN A 44 -6.12 -23.42 0.39
N ASN A 45 -4.83 -23.57 0.69
CA ASN A 45 -4.22 -24.82 1.16
C ASN A 45 -3.50 -24.69 2.52
N TYR A 46 -3.77 -23.61 3.28
CA TYR A 46 -3.27 -23.35 4.64
C TYR A 46 -1.74 -23.40 4.79
N THR A 47 -0.99 -23.15 3.71
CA THR A 47 0.49 -23.14 3.72
C THR A 47 1.09 -21.76 3.91
N CYS A 48 0.30 -20.71 3.66
CA CYS A 48 0.64 -19.31 3.88
C CYS A 48 -0.59 -18.57 4.45
N PHE A 49 -0.34 -17.41 5.06
CA PHE A 49 -1.38 -16.44 5.37
C PHE A 49 -0.92 -15.04 4.97
N VAL A 50 -1.88 -14.18 4.64
CA VAL A 50 -1.70 -12.77 4.31
C VAL A 50 -2.32 -11.92 5.43
N CYS A 51 -1.66 -10.83 5.78
CA CYS A 51 -2.05 -9.88 6.82
C CYS A 51 -2.23 -8.50 6.21
N GLY A 52 -3.41 -7.90 6.36
CA GLY A 52 -3.67 -6.49 6.05
C GLY A 52 -3.33 -5.62 7.25
N THR A 53 -2.65 -4.50 7.04
CA THR A 53 -2.16 -3.62 8.11
C THR A 53 -2.45 -2.15 7.82
N THR A 54 -2.25 -1.29 8.82
CA THR A 54 -2.43 0.18 8.70
C THR A 54 -1.47 0.85 7.70
N ALA A 55 -0.51 0.13 7.13
CA ALA A 55 0.50 0.67 6.22
C ALA A 55 0.61 -0.08 4.88
N GLY A 56 -0.17 -1.15 4.66
CA GLY A 56 -0.05 -2.04 3.50
C GLY A 56 -0.41 -3.48 3.86
N PHE A 57 0.34 -4.46 3.33
CA PHE A 57 0.14 -5.87 3.68
C PHE A 57 1.46 -6.65 3.83
N ARG A 58 1.37 -7.81 4.48
CA ARG A 58 2.46 -8.79 4.64
C ARG A 58 1.99 -10.20 4.32
N VAL A 59 2.90 -11.07 3.92
CA VAL A 59 2.64 -12.50 3.65
C VAL A 59 3.62 -13.35 4.42
N TYR A 60 3.12 -14.42 5.05
CA TYR A 60 3.87 -15.35 5.87
C TYR A 60 3.68 -16.80 5.40
N THR A 61 4.71 -17.63 5.52
CA THR A 61 4.55 -19.10 5.55
C THR A 61 4.04 -19.56 6.91
N VAL A 62 3.37 -20.72 6.95
CA VAL A 62 2.87 -21.32 8.19
C VAL A 62 3.90 -22.25 8.86
N SER A 63 4.68 -23.01 8.08
CA SER A 63 5.66 -23.95 8.60
C SER A 63 6.96 -23.95 7.76
N PRO A 64 8.09 -23.48 8.32
CA PRO A 64 8.17 -22.64 9.51
C PRO A 64 7.42 -21.31 9.32
N VAL A 65 7.10 -20.61 10.40
CA VAL A 65 6.56 -19.25 10.32
C VAL A 65 7.69 -18.30 9.89
N CYS A 66 7.55 -17.71 8.71
CA CYS A 66 8.55 -16.81 8.13
C CYS A 66 7.85 -15.77 7.25
N GLU A 67 8.31 -14.52 7.30
CA GLU A 67 7.81 -13.45 6.41
C GLU A 67 8.43 -13.63 5.01
N VAL A 68 7.58 -13.71 3.99
CA VAL A 68 8.03 -13.85 2.59
C VAL A 68 7.85 -12.57 1.76
N HIS A 69 6.84 -11.76 2.07
CA HIS A 69 6.60 -10.49 1.40
C HIS A 69 6.11 -9.42 2.38
N ARG A 70 6.57 -8.18 2.17
CA ARG A 70 6.09 -6.95 2.83
C ARG A 70 5.88 -5.88 1.77
N ARG A 71 4.73 -5.20 1.81
CA ARG A 71 4.39 -4.06 0.93
C ARG A 71 4.01 -2.79 1.70
N GLU A 72 4.24 -2.80 3.00
CA GLU A 72 4.04 -1.65 3.86
C GLU A 72 4.89 -0.46 3.43
N LEU A 73 4.30 0.73 3.41
CA LEU A 73 4.92 2.00 3.02
C LEU A 73 5.55 2.01 1.62
N SER A 74 5.24 1.01 0.78
CA SER A 74 5.64 1.01 -0.63
C SER A 74 4.76 1.97 -1.45
N VAL A 75 5.19 2.35 -2.65
CA VAL A 75 4.51 3.36 -3.49
C VAL A 75 3.02 3.07 -3.72
N GLY A 76 2.62 1.80 -3.81
CA GLY A 76 1.21 1.40 -3.96
C GLY A 76 0.35 1.47 -2.69
N PHE A 77 0.97 1.68 -1.51
CA PHE A 77 0.34 1.70 -0.19
C PHE A 77 0.74 2.92 0.65
N GLN A 78 1.44 3.90 0.06
CA GLN A 78 1.75 5.15 0.72
C GLN A 78 0.41 5.86 1.06
N HIS A 79 0.20 6.16 2.34
CA HIS A 79 -1.08 6.69 2.86
C HIS A 79 -2.30 5.76 2.64
N SER A 80 -2.11 4.44 2.57
CA SER A 80 -3.20 3.46 2.45
C SER A 80 -3.09 2.30 3.44
N SER A 81 -4.15 2.07 4.21
CA SER A 81 -4.38 0.88 5.03
C SER A 81 -5.01 -0.24 4.21
N VAL A 82 -4.70 -1.50 4.53
CA VAL A 82 -5.37 -2.68 3.95
C VAL A 82 -6.27 -3.32 5.01
N VAL A 83 -7.58 -3.10 4.91
CA VAL A 83 -8.55 -3.53 5.93
C VAL A 83 -9.02 -4.96 5.73
N LEU A 84 -9.13 -5.43 4.49
CA LEU A 84 -9.42 -6.82 4.13
C LEU A 84 -8.47 -7.26 3.04
N VAL A 85 -7.95 -8.49 3.12
CA VAL A 85 -7.06 -9.05 2.10
C VAL A 85 -7.21 -10.57 2.00
N ALA A 86 -7.22 -11.07 0.77
CA ALA A 86 -7.09 -12.48 0.43
C ALA A 86 -6.04 -12.65 -0.67
N MET A 87 -5.34 -13.79 -0.66
CA MET A 87 -4.34 -14.15 -1.68
C MET A 87 -4.80 -15.36 -2.50
N LEU A 88 -4.38 -15.44 -3.76
CA LEU A 88 -4.63 -16.62 -4.59
C LEU A 88 -3.45 -17.60 -4.48
N PHE A 89 -3.63 -18.68 -3.73
CA PHE A 89 -2.66 -19.74 -3.42
C PHE A 89 -1.30 -19.19 -2.94
N LYS A 90 -0.25 -19.34 -3.74
CA LYS A 90 1.07 -18.68 -3.58
C LYS A 90 1.44 -17.93 -4.87
N THR A 91 0.45 -17.32 -5.51
CA THR A 91 0.66 -16.46 -6.69
C THR A 91 0.94 -15.02 -6.26
N ASN A 92 1.29 -14.20 -7.24
CA ASN A 92 1.43 -12.75 -7.12
C ASN A 92 0.09 -11.98 -7.05
N ILE A 93 -1.07 -12.65 -7.09
CA ILE A 93 -2.38 -11.97 -7.11
C ILE A 93 -3.04 -11.96 -5.72
N PHE A 94 -3.43 -10.76 -5.31
CA PHE A 94 -4.14 -10.47 -4.08
C PHE A 94 -5.39 -9.66 -4.40
N ALA A 95 -6.45 -9.87 -3.63
CA ALA A 95 -7.65 -9.04 -3.68
C ALA A 95 -7.87 -8.44 -2.30
N MET A 96 -8.10 -7.13 -2.25
CA MET A 96 -8.09 -6.37 -1.01
C MET A 96 -9.04 -5.19 -1.03
N VAL A 97 -9.48 -4.79 0.15
CA VAL A 97 -10.15 -3.50 0.39
C VAL A 97 -9.11 -2.59 1.04
N THR A 98 -8.88 -1.42 0.45
CA THR A 98 -7.98 -0.40 0.99
C THR A 98 -8.78 0.76 1.55
N MET A 99 -8.26 1.40 2.58
CA MET A 99 -8.70 2.72 3.04
C MET A 99 -7.56 3.70 2.91
N SER A 100 -7.86 4.91 2.44
CA SER A 100 -6.93 6.03 2.36
C SER A 100 -7.68 7.31 2.73
N ASP A 101 -7.03 8.21 3.44
CA ASP A 101 -7.60 9.50 3.86
C ASP A 101 -7.91 10.40 2.64
N ASP A 102 -7.25 10.15 1.51
CA ASP A 102 -7.46 10.86 0.24
C ASP A 102 -8.67 10.34 -0.57
N ASP A 103 -9.36 9.27 -0.14
CA ASP A 103 -10.52 8.72 -0.87
C ASP A 103 -11.86 9.39 -0.44
N PRO A 104 -12.50 10.19 -1.32
CA PRO A 104 -13.73 10.89 -0.99
C PRO A 104 -14.97 9.97 -0.84
N THR A 105 -14.86 8.68 -1.15
CA THR A 105 -16.00 7.74 -1.22
C THR A 105 -16.16 6.88 0.05
N LYS A 106 -16.34 7.54 1.21
CA LYS A 106 -16.43 6.89 2.54
C LYS A 106 -15.22 5.98 2.84
N GLY A 107 -14.02 6.43 2.50
CA GLY A 107 -12.78 5.69 2.78
C GLY A 107 -12.60 4.41 1.95
N GLY A 108 -13.39 4.16 0.89
CA GLY A 108 -13.14 3.05 -0.04
C GLY A 108 -13.61 1.65 0.39
N LEU A 109 -14.38 1.52 1.49
CA LEU A 109 -14.84 0.22 2.00
C LEU A 109 -15.80 -0.57 1.08
N ASN A 110 -16.27 0.03 -0.03
CA ASN A 110 -17.19 -0.57 -0.98
C ASN A 110 -16.54 -1.06 -2.28
N LYS A 111 -15.20 -1.09 -2.36
CA LYS A 111 -14.43 -1.56 -3.52
C LYS A 111 -13.43 -2.65 -3.14
N VAL A 112 -13.30 -3.67 -3.99
CA VAL A 112 -12.19 -4.65 -3.92
C VAL A 112 -11.23 -4.34 -5.07
N GLN A 113 -9.98 -4.04 -4.74
CA GLN A 113 -8.91 -3.84 -5.70
C GLN A 113 -8.08 -5.11 -5.85
N ILE A 114 -7.67 -5.40 -7.08
CA ILE A 114 -6.82 -6.55 -7.42
C ILE A 114 -5.39 -6.06 -7.57
N TRP A 115 -4.51 -6.49 -6.66
CA TRP A 115 -3.09 -6.19 -6.67
C TRP A 115 -2.32 -7.31 -7.38
N ASP A 116 -1.45 -6.92 -8.31
CA ASP A 116 -0.46 -7.80 -8.92
C ASP A 116 0.92 -7.43 -8.38
N ASP A 117 1.44 -8.29 -7.52
CA ASP A 117 2.68 -8.06 -6.79
C ASP A 117 3.93 -8.16 -7.66
N LEU A 118 3.86 -8.94 -8.76
CA LEU A 118 4.92 -9.03 -9.75
C LEU A 118 5.01 -7.74 -10.59
N LYS A 119 3.86 -7.09 -10.82
CA LYS A 119 3.78 -5.78 -11.50
C LYS A 119 3.90 -4.58 -10.56
N GLY A 120 3.86 -4.80 -9.25
CA GLY A 120 3.91 -3.75 -8.22
C GLY A 120 2.76 -2.74 -8.32
N LYS A 121 1.58 -3.14 -8.79
CA LYS A 121 0.43 -2.23 -8.97
C LYS A 121 -0.93 -2.92 -8.93
N PHE A 122 -1.97 -2.12 -8.75
CA PHE A 122 -3.35 -2.55 -8.99
C PHE A 122 -3.60 -2.79 -10.48
N VAL A 123 -4.32 -3.86 -10.79
CA VAL A 123 -4.61 -4.33 -12.16
C VAL A 123 -6.12 -4.49 -12.45
N GLY A 124 -6.97 -4.30 -11.45
CA GLY A 124 -8.42 -4.39 -11.59
C GLY A 124 -9.14 -3.92 -10.33
N GLU A 125 -10.43 -3.65 -10.46
CA GLU A 125 -11.27 -3.16 -9.37
C GLU A 125 -12.70 -3.69 -9.53
N LEU A 126 -13.32 -4.05 -8.41
CA LEU A 126 -14.72 -4.46 -8.29
C LEU A 126 -15.40 -3.48 -7.35
N ARG A 127 -16.62 -3.02 -7.67
CA ARG A 127 -17.37 -2.06 -6.85
C ARG A 127 -18.74 -2.57 -6.45
N SER A 128 -19.14 -2.22 -5.24
CA SER A 128 -20.46 -2.45 -4.67
C SER A 128 -21.11 -1.13 -4.24
N ARG A 129 -22.43 -1.15 -4.04
CA ARG A 129 -23.16 -0.09 -3.33
C ARG A 129 -23.09 -0.25 -1.81
N ASN A 130 -22.83 -1.48 -1.36
CA ASN A 130 -22.78 -1.89 0.04
C ASN A 130 -21.33 -2.08 0.46
N GLU A 131 -21.05 -1.97 1.76
CA GLU A 131 -19.73 -2.23 2.32
C GLU A 131 -19.30 -3.69 2.06
N VAL A 132 -18.03 -3.89 1.70
CA VAL A 132 -17.43 -5.22 1.52
C VAL A 132 -17.06 -5.77 2.89
N LYS A 133 -17.67 -6.90 3.27
CA LYS A 133 -17.42 -7.61 4.53
C LYS A 133 -16.46 -8.80 4.35
N GLY A 134 -16.18 -9.21 3.11
CA GLY A 134 -15.21 -10.28 2.83
C GLY A 134 -14.90 -10.44 1.35
N VAL A 135 -13.76 -11.07 1.06
CA VAL A 135 -13.35 -11.45 -0.30
C VAL A 135 -12.71 -12.84 -0.29
N ALA A 136 -13.06 -13.67 -1.25
CA ALA A 136 -12.50 -15.01 -1.44
C ALA A 136 -12.09 -15.23 -2.90
N LEU A 137 -11.00 -15.97 -3.10
CA LEU A 137 -10.37 -16.18 -4.41
C LEU A 137 -10.28 -17.66 -4.77
N ARG A 138 -10.61 -17.96 -6.04
CA ARG A 138 -10.31 -19.23 -6.74
C ARG A 138 -9.60 -18.89 -8.05
N ARG A 139 -9.12 -19.90 -8.79
CA ARG A 139 -8.35 -19.69 -10.04
C ARG A 139 -9.16 -19.08 -11.17
N ASP A 140 -10.48 -19.22 -11.11
CA ASP A 140 -11.47 -18.91 -12.13
C ASP A 140 -12.49 -17.85 -11.68
N ILE A 141 -12.66 -17.65 -10.35
CA ILE A 141 -13.63 -16.73 -9.78
C ILE A 141 -13.10 -15.89 -8.61
N ILE A 142 -13.72 -14.73 -8.42
CA ILE A 142 -13.60 -13.86 -7.25
C ILE A 142 -15.00 -13.75 -6.61
N ALA A 143 -15.12 -14.07 -5.33
CA ALA A 143 -16.34 -13.84 -4.57
C ALA A 143 -16.16 -12.60 -3.67
N MET A 144 -16.97 -11.57 -3.90
CA MET A 144 -17.04 -10.36 -3.08
C MET A 144 -18.32 -10.45 -2.23
N VAL A 145 -18.14 -10.49 -0.91
CA VAL A 145 -19.22 -10.55 0.07
C VAL A 145 -19.44 -9.14 0.61
N CYS A 146 -20.66 -8.64 0.46
CA CYS A 146 -21.11 -7.36 0.99
C CYS A 146 -22.28 -7.57 1.97
N GLU A 147 -22.60 -6.53 2.74
CA GLU A 147 -23.60 -6.59 3.83
C GLU A 147 -24.99 -7.14 3.43
N TYR A 148 -25.45 -6.85 2.21
CA TYR A 148 -26.76 -7.28 1.66
C TYR A 148 -26.66 -8.01 0.31
N ALA A 149 -25.45 -8.37 -0.13
CA ALA A 149 -25.26 -8.98 -1.43
C ALA A 149 -23.96 -9.78 -1.53
N ILE A 150 -23.97 -10.86 -2.31
CA ILE A 150 -22.77 -11.58 -2.73
C ILE A 150 -22.67 -11.49 -4.25
N TYR A 151 -21.51 -11.06 -4.73
CA TYR A 151 -21.17 -11.01 -6.16
C TYR A 151 -20.07 -12.03 -6.46
N VAL A 152 -20.28 -12.88 -7.44
CA VAL A 152 -19.23 -13.76 -7.98
C VAL A 152 -18.87 -13.26 -9.38
N TYR A 153 -17.57 -13.01 -9.59
CA TYR A 153 -17.01 -12.52 -10.85
C TYR A 153 -16.13 -13.59 -11.50
N THR A 154 -16.05 -13.61 -12.84
CA THR A 154 -14.95 -14.33 -13.52
C THR A 154 -13.62 -13.64 -13.23
N PHE A 155 -12.58 -14.41 -12.96
CA PHE A 155 -11.24 -13.88 -12.65
C PHE A 155 -10.56 -13.24 -13.87
N ASP A 156 -10.83 -13.75 -15.07
CA ASP A 156 -10.19 -13.32 -16.34
C ASP A 156 -10.65 -11.92 -16.82
N LYS A 157 -11.95 -11.64 -16.68
CA LYS A 157 -12.63 -10.47 -17.26
C LYS A 157 -13.33 -9.60 -16.23
N LEU A 158 -13.27 -9.98 -14.95
CA LEU A 158 -13.92 -9.28 -13.83
C LEU A 158 -15.43 -9.03 -14.09
N ARG A 159 -16.11 -9.97 -14.75
CA ARG A 159 -17.55 -9.88 -15.05
C ARG A 159 -18.36 -10.66 -14.02
N VAL A 160 -19.43 -10.05 -13.50
CA VAL A 160 -20.39 -10.74 -12.63
C VAL A 160 -21.00 -11.93 -13.38
N ILE A 161 -20.96 -13.11 -12.75
CA ILE A 161 -21.62 -14.35 -13.21
C ILE A 161 -22.73 -14.80 -12.25
N LEU A 162 -22.69 -14.34 -10.99
CA LEU A 162 -23.74 -14.57 -10.01
C LEU A 162 -23.88 -13.35 -9.11
N HIS A 163 -25.12 -12.96 -8.84
CA HIS A 163 -25.48 -11.95 -7.85
C HIS A 163 -26.58 -12.54 -6.97
N LEU A 164 -26.32 -12.60 -5.66
CA LEU A 164 -27.26 -13.05 -4.65
C LEU A 164 -27.57 -11.88 -3.73
N THR A 165 -28.84 -11.60 -3.49
CA THR A 165 -29.27 -10.70 -2.41
C THR A 165 -29.29 -11.48 -1.10
N THR A 166 -28.78 -10.88 -0.03
CA THR A 166 -28.75 -11.47 1.32
C THR A 166 -29.42 -10.53 2.31
N ASN A 167 -29.87 -11.08 3.44
CA ASN A 167 -30.20 -10.27 4.61
C ASN A 167 -28.90 -9.75 5.26
N ALA A 168 -29.04 -8.80 6.19
CA ALA A 168 -27.93 -8.35 7.03
C ALA A 168 -27.33 -9.51 7.83
N ASN A 169 -26.02 -9.45 8.07
CA ASN A 169 -25.40 -10.20 9.17
C ASN A 169 -25.75 -9.51 10.50
N SER A 170 -26.81 -10.00 11.15
CA SER A 170 -27.25 -9.61 12.49
C SER A 170 -26.57 -10.46 13.57
#